data_AF-V5GMS8-F1
#
_entry.id   AF-V5GMS8-F1
#
_cell.length_a   1.000
_cell.length_b   1.000
_cell.length_c   1.000
_cell.angle_alpha   90.00
_cell.angle_beta   90.00
_cell.angle_gamma   90.00
#
_symmetry.space_group_name_H-M   'P 1'
#
loop_
_entity.id
_entity.type
_entity.pdbx_description
1 polymer ?
#
loop_
_entity_poly.entity_id
_entity_poly.type
_entity_poly.pdbx_seq_one_letter_code
_entity_poly.pdbx_strand_id
1 'polypeptide(L)'
;AVYKEADIYLLDDPLSAVDTHVGRQLFDDCVCGYLKDKCVVLITHQLQYLRKVETIYLIDDGKVYASGSYTDLQTCNNEFIKLLTSNNKEDDEQNFSVDRKSKQMNDTKQKENNIGAPVQEKEQRSVGDISWNVYRSYLRAGGSWFKIAMLVFALIMSQVAASATDYFVNIWVNLEQWRLTQNNATLNDTYAENPEASTWQDSFQTVLDLILTEDSSVIIYICLVIGTIVVAIMRSIAFFRYCVVASIKLHNLMFDKIVYAPMRFFNINPPGRILNRFS
;
A
#
# COMPACT_ATOMS: atom_id res chain seq x y z
N ALA A 1 -16.48 -18.80 25.64
CA ALA A 1 -17.64 -18.53 26.53
C ALA A 1 -17.48 -19.23 27.87
N VAL A 2 -17.37 -20.56 27.90
CA VAL A 2 -17.35 -21.41 29.11
C VAL A 2 -16.29 -21.03 30.16
N TYR A 3 -15.10 -20.57 29.72
CA TYR A 3 -14.02 -20.16 30.64
C TYR A 3 -14.36 -18.95 31.51
N LYS A 4 -15.28 -18.09 31.04
CA LYS A 4 -15.76 -16.96 31.84
C LYS A 4 -16.94 -17.45 32.67
N GLU A 5 -16.83 -17.37 33.99
CA GLU A 5 -17.95 -17.66 34.89
C GLU A 5 -19.05 -16.60 34.70
N ALA A 6 -20.23 -17.06 34.30
CA ALA A 6 -21.42 -16.25 34.11
C ALA A 6 -22.65 -17.03 34.60
N ASP A 7 -23.74 -16.31 34.92
CA ASP A 7 -24.99 -16.93 35.33
C ASP A 7 -25.89 -17.32 34.14
N ILE A 8 -25.71 -16.62 33.01
CA ILE A 8 -26.45 -16.83 31.76
C ILE A 8 -25.47 -16.99 30.61
N TYR A 9 -25.61 -18.06 29.84
CA TYR A 9 -24.85 -18.34 28.62
C TYR A 9 -25.76 -18.26 27.41
N LEU A 10 -25.45 -17.34 26.49
CA LEU A 10 -26.09 -17.24 25.18
C LEU A 10 -25.15 -17.85 24.14
N LEU A 11 -25.60 -18.92 23.48
CA LEU A 11 -24.81 -19.66 22.52
C LEU A 11 -25.49 -19.58 21.15
N ASP A 12 -24.89 -18.85 20.22
CA ASP A 12 -25.38 -18.69 18.84
C ASP A 12 -24.69 -19.71 17.92
N ASP A 13 -25.38 -20.80 17.64
CA ASP A 13 -24.97 -21.95 16.82
C ASP A 13 -23.51 -22.43 16.98
N PRO A 14 -23.05 -22.75 18.21
CA PRO A 14 -21.66 -23.09 18.49
C PRO A 14 -21.19 -24.45 17.93
N LEU A 15 -22.12 -25.30 17.46
CA LEU A 15 -21.83 -26.69 17.05
C LEU A 15 -21.79 -26.89 15.53
N SER A 16 -22.06 -25.86 14.72
CA SER A 16 -22.14 -26.00 13.26
C SER A 16 -20.80 -26.12 12.55
N ALA A 17 -19.74 -25.56 13.11
CA ALA A 17 -18.38 -25.65 12.56
C ALA A 17 -17.63 -26.92 13.01
N VAL A 18 -18.29 -27.81 13.75
CA VAL A 18 -17.68 -28.96 14.42
C VAL A 18 -18.28 -30.26 13.90
N ASP A 19 -17.44 -31.28 13.70
CA ASP A 19 -17.88 -32.62 13.28
C ASP A 19 -18.91 -33.21 14.25
N THR A 20 -19.84 -34.02 13.74
CA THR A 20 -20.97 -34.57 14.52
C THR A 20 -20.56 -35.31 15.80
N HIS A 21 -19.45 -36.06 15.76
CA HIS A 21 -18.93 -36.78 16.93
C HIS A 21 -18.42 -35.81 18.00
N VAL A 22 -17.60 -34.83 17.62
CA VAL A 22 -17.05 -33.83 18.53
C VAL A 22 -18.16 -32.92 19.04
N GLY A 23 -19.11 -32.55 18.18
CA GLY A 23 -20.28 -31.76 18.55
C GLY A 23 -21.15 -32.46 19.59
N ARG A 24 -21.35 -33.78 19.46
CA ARG A 24 -22.06 -34.58 20.48
C ARG A 24 -21.32 -34.60 21.81
N GLN A 25 -20.00 -34.79 21.78
CA GLN A 25 -19.19 -34.75 22.99
C GLN A 25 -19.22 -33.36 23.66
N LEU A 26 -19.11 -32.29 22.87
CA LEU A 26 -19.18 -30.92 23.38
C LEU A 26 -20.55 -30.62 24.00
N PHE A 27 -21.62 -31.10 23.37
CA PHE A 27 -22.98 -30.94 23.89
C PHE A 27 -23.18 -31.71 25.20
N ASP A 28 -22.79 -32.99 25.24
CA ASP A 28 -23.00 -33.84 26.41
C ASP A 28 -22.12 -33.44 27.60
N ASP A 29 -20.81 -33.26 27.38
CA ASP A 29 -19.85 -33.00 28.45
C ASP A 29 -19.87 -31.52 28.90
N CYS A 30 -20.01 -30.58 27.95
CA CYS A 30 -19.92 -29.15 28.26
C CYS A 30 -21.29 -28.49 28.49
N VAL A 31 -22.24 -28.65 27.58
CA VAL A 31 -23.54 -27.97 27.66
C VAL A 31 -24.44 -28.65 28.70
N CYS A 32 -24.60 -29.96 28.62
CA CYS A 32 -25.42 -30.72 29.58
C CYS A 32 -24.66 -31.10 30.87
N GLY A 33 -23.33 -31.20 30.82
CA GLY A 33 -22.49 -31.58 31.96
C GLY A 33 -22.03 -30.37 32.77
N TYR A 34 -21.03 -29.65 32.27
CA TYR A 34 -20.41 -28.54 32.99
C TYR A 34 -21.36 -27.36 33.27
N LEU A 35 -22.24 -27.04 32.31
CA LEU A 35 -23.19 -25.91 32.44
C LEU A 35 -24.56 -26.30 33.01
N LYS A 36 -24.70 -27.50 33.59
CA LYS A 36 -25.99 -28.02 34.09
C LYS A 36 -26.70 -27.11 35.11
N ASP A 37 -25.93 -26.40 35.94
CA ASP A 37 -26.45 -25.58 37.04
C ASP A 37 -26.60 -24.10 36.62
N LYS A 38 -26.41 -23.78 35.33
CA LYS A 38 -26.45 -22.42 34.78
C LYS A 38 -27.56 -22.30 33.75
N CYS A 39 -28.05 -21.07 33.53
CA CYS A 39 -29.03 -20.81 32.48
C CYS A 39 -28.32 -20.78 31.12
N VAL A 40 -28.66 -21.70 30.22
CA VAL A 40 -28.08 -21.78 28.88
C VAL A 40 -29.17 -21.64 27.83
N VAL A 41 -29.05 -20.62 26.97
CA VAL A 41 -29.88 -20.45 25.79
C VAL A 41 -29.05 -20.81 24.57
N LEU A 42 -29.40 -21.92 23.93
CA LEU A 42 -28.75 -22.42 22.73
C LEU A 42 -29.62 -22.16 21.51
N ILE A 43 -29.12 -21.37 20.57
CA ILE A 43 -29.69 -21.20 19.24
C ILE A 43 -28.98 -22.21 18.35
N THR A 44 -29.71 -23.09 17.68
CA THR A 44 -29.12 -24.03 16.72
C THR A 44 -30.12 -24.44 15.66
N HIS A 45 -29.61 -24.69 14.46
CA HIS A 45 -30.37 -25.32 13.39
C HIS A 45 -30.36 -26.87 13.49
N GLN A 46 -29.49 -27.45 14.32
CA GLN A 46 -29.30 -28.89 14.38
C GLN A 46 -30.33 -29.56 15.30
N LEU A 47 -31.32 -30.23 14.71
CA LEU A 47 -32.43 -30.87 15.43
C LEU A 47 -31.99 -32.02 16.36
N GLN A 48 -30.84 -32.63 16.11
CA GLN A 48 -30.32 -33.79 16.85
C GLN A 48 -30.14 -33.55 18.36
N TYR A 49 -29.89 -32.30 18.76
CA TYR A 49 -29.66 -31.94 20.16
C TYR A 49 -30.94 -31.56 20.92
N LEU A 50 -32.04 -31.31 20.20
CA LEU A 50 -33.32 -30.89 20.78
C LEU A 50 -33.96 -31.97 21.67
N ARG A 51 -33.52 -33.23 21.58
CA ARG A 51 -34.04 -34.32 22.42
C ARG A 51 -33.60 -34.25 23.88
N LYS A 52 -32.52 -33.53 24.16
CA LYS A 52 -31.86 -33.49 25.48
C LYS A 52 -32.02 -32.14 26.20
N VAL A 53 -32.80 -31.21 25.63
CA VAL A 53 -33.04 -29.88 26.21
C VAL A 53 -34.38 -29.84 26.93
N GLU A 54 -34.49 -28.96 27.92
CA GLU A 54 -35.66 -28.83 28.78
C GLU A 54 -36.83 -28.11 28.08
N THR A 55 -36.54 -26.99 27.42
CA THR A 55 -37.55 -26.17 26.71
C THR A 55 -37.03 -25.76 25.35
N ILE A 56 -37.86 -25.93 24.33
CA ILE A 56 -37.57 -25.56 22.94
C ILE A 56 -38.50 -24.40 22.57
N TYR A 57 -37.94 -23.37 21.93
CA TYR A 57 -38.69 -22.26 21.36
C TYR A 57 -38.50 -22.28 19.84
N LEU A 58 -39.60 -22.43 19.09
CA LEU A 58 -39.62 -22.30 17.64
C LEU A 58 -40.02 -20.86 17.29
N ILE A 59 -39.16 -20.17 16.58
CA ILE A 59 -39.38 -18.79 16.14
C ILE A 59 -39.58 -18.79 14.63
N ASP A 60 -40.64 -18.15 14.17
CA ASP A 60 -40.95 -17.95 12.75
C ASP A 60 -41.37 -16.49 12.51
N ASP A 61 -40.82 -15.85 11.48
CA ASP A 61 -41.02 -14.43 11.15
C ASP A 61 -40.96 -13.47 12.35
N GLY A 62 -40.00 -13.70 13.26
CA GLY A 62 -39.79 -12.87 14.45
C GLY A 62 -40.86 -13.01 15.55
N LYS A 63 -41.74 -14.01 15.45
CA LYS A 63 -42.71 -14.39 16.48
C LYS A 63 -42.43 -15.79 17.01
N VAL A 64 -42.70 -16.03 18.28
CA VAL A 64 -42.63 -17.39 18.85
C VAL A 64 -43.84 -18.15 18.35
N TYR A 65 -43.60 -19.11 17.46
CA TYR A 65 -44.62 -19.96 16.88
C TYR A 65 -45.07 -21.06 17.86
N ALA A 66 -44.10 -21.68 18.53
CA ALA A 66 -44.37 -22.71 19.52
C ALA A 66 -43.28 -22.74 20.60
N SER A 67 -43.66 -23.14 21.80
CA SER A 67 -42.74 -23.37 22.93
C SER A 67 -43.18 -24.58 23.73
N GLY A 68 -42.25 -25.42 24.15
CA GLY A 68 -42.57 -26.58 24.99
C GLY A 68 -41.42 -27.58 25.08
N SER A 69 -41.67 -28.71 25.73
CA SER A 69 -40.74 -29.83 25.71
C SER A 69 -40.76 -30.53 24.34
N TYR A 70 -39.74 -31.34 24.05
CA TYR A 70 -39.67 -32.11 22.81
C TYR A 70 -40.91 -32.98 22.58
N THR A 71 -41.44 -33.60 23.65
CA THR A 71 -42.64 -34.45 23.56
C THR A 71 -43.90 -33.66 23.29
N ASP A 72 -44.04 -32.48 23.88
CA ASP A 72 -45.23 -31.63 23.69
C ASP A 72 -45.30 -31.08 22.26
N LEU A 73 -44.15 -30.65 21.72
CA LEU A 73 -44.03 -30.16 20.34
C LEU A 73 -44.23 -31.28 19.31
N GLN A 74 -43.86 -32.53 19.64
CA GLN A 74 -44.09 -33.68 18.79
C GLN A 74 -45.58 -34.06 18.67
N THR A 75 -46.37 -33.90 19.73
CA THR A 75 -47.82 -34.19 19.69
C THR A 75 -48.64 -33.07 19.06
N CYS A 76 -48.19 -31.82 19.15
CA CYS A 76 -49.01 -30.66 18.80
C CYS A 76 -48.75 -30.09 17.40
N ASN A 77 -47.62 -30.40 16.75
CA ASN A 77 -47.19 -29.66 15.56
C ASN A 77 -46.81 -30.54 14.35
N ASN A 78 -47.65 -30.50 13.31
CA ASN A 78 -47.40 -31.16 12.03
C ASN A 78 -46.18 -30.60 11.26
N GLU A 79 -45.78 -29.35 11.51
CA GLU A 79 -44.66 -28.70 10.84
C GLU A 79 -43.31 -29.12 11.43
N PHE A 80 -43.24 -29.22 12.77
CA PHE A 80 -42.08 -29.77 13.47
C PHE A 80 -41.81 -31.23 13.06
N ILE A 81 -42.86 -32.03 12.88
CA ILE A 81 -42.77 -33.40 12.36
C ILE A 81 -42.23 -33.45 10.93
N LYS A 82 -42.61 -32.49 10.07
CA LYS A 82 -42.05 -32.39 8.70
C LYS A 82 -40.56 -32.07 8.70
N LEU A 83 -40.10 -31.17 9.57
CA LEU A 83 -38.68 -30.85 9.73
C LEU A 83 -37.87 -32.05 10.26
N LEU A 84 -38.41 -32.79 11.25
CA LEU A 84 -37.79 -34.01 11.77
C LEU A 84 -37.71 -35.15 10.74
N THR A 85 -38.76 -35.32 9.92
CA THR A 85 -38.82 -36.37 8.89
C THR A 85 -37.90 -36.06 7.71
N SER A 86 -37.61 -34.79 7.46
CA SER A 86 -36.68 -34.35 6.41
C SER A 86 -35.23 -34.67 6.78
N ASN A 87 -34.82 -34.47 8.04
CA ASN A 87 -33.46 -34.76 8.50
C ASN A 87 -33.17 -36.26 8.67
N ASN A 88 -34.13 -37.07 9.11
CA ASN A 88 -33.91 -38.53 9.25
C ASN A 88 -33.61 -39.22 7.90
N LYS A 89 -34.03 -38.64 6.76
CA LYS A 89 -33.72 -39.19 5.43
C LYS A 89 -32.26 -38.97 4.99
N GLU A 90 -31.54 -38.03 5.62
CA GLU A 90 -30.13 -37.76 5.32
C GLU A 90 -29.18 -38.63 6.19
N ASP A 91 -29.65 -39.11 7.35
CA ASP A 91 -28.85 -39.90 8.30
C ASP A 91 -28.85 -41.43 8.04
N ASP A 92 -29.83 -41.96 7.30
CA ASP A 92 -30.02 -43.42 7.14
C ASP A 92 -29.27 -44.08 5.96
N GLU A 93 -28.58 -43.32 5.09
CA GLU A 93 -27.86 -43.89 3.93
C GLU A 93 -26.36 -44.23 4.16
N GLN A 94 -25.81 -44.07 5.38
CA GLN A 94 -24.38 -44.37 5.65
C GLN A 94 -24.09 -45.51 6.63
N ASN A 95 -25.01 -46.47 6.79
CA ASN A 95 -24.69 -47.74 7.47
C ASN A 95 -24.68 -48.93 6.49
N PHE A 96 -23.71 -48.93 5.56
CA PHE A 96 -23.31 -50.16 4.87
C PHE A 96 -22.06 -50.75 5.52
N SER A 97 -22.25 -51.87 6.19
CA SER A 97 -21.22 -52.75 6.73
C SER A 97 -20.34 -53.29 5.61
N VAL A 98 -19.02 -53.00 5.68
CA VAL A 98 -18.01 -53.76 4.93
C VAL A 98 -17.01 -54.33 5.92
N ASP A 99 -17.23 -55.61 6.22
CA ASP A 99 -16.32 -56.51 6.88
C ASP A 99 -15.14 -56.79 5.94
N ARG A 100 -13.94 -56.26 6.23
CA ARG A 100 -12.68 -56.72 5.63
C ARG A 100 -11.53 -56.64 6.63
N LYS A 101 -11.22 -57.81 7.21
CA LYS A 101 -9.89 -58.14 7.73
C LYS A 101 -8.84 -58.01 6.62
N SER A 102 -7.79 -57.21 6.82
CA SER A 102 -6.41 -57.62 6.52
C SER A 102 -5.34 -56.60 6.97
N LYS A 103 -4.35 -57.14 7.68
CA LYS A 103 -2.92 -56.76 7.74
C LYS A 103 -2.50 -55.43 8.37
N GLN A 104 -2.12 -55.59 9.63
CA GLN A 104 -1.05 -54.89 10.33
C GLN A 104 0.28 -54.99 9.54
N MET A 105 0.94 -53.86 9.29
CA MET A 105 2.38 -53.79 9.11
C MET A 105 2.92 -52.43 9.59
N ASN A 106 4.04 -52.52 10.30
CA ASN A 106 4.64 -51.52 11.19
C ASN A 106 5.32 -50.35 10.48
N ASP A 107 5.46 -49.29 11.26
CA ASP A 107 6.58 -48.35 11.33
C ASP A 107 6.97 -47.55 10.08
N THR A 108 6.65 -46.26 10.09
CA THR A 108 7.67 -45.21 9.88
C THR A 108 7.28 -43.93 10.64
N LYS A 109 7.97 -43.75 11.77
CA LYS A 109 8.39 -42.49 12.43
C LYS A 109 7.56 -41.22 12.16
N GLN A 110 6.90 -40.82 13.24
CA GLN A 110 6.41 -39.48 13.56
C GLN A 110 7.32 -38.36 13.01
N LYS A 111 6.76 -37.54 12.11
CA LYS A 111 7.00 -36.09 12.14
C LYS A 111 5.80 -35.50 12.85
N GLU A 112 5.99 -35.09 14.10
CA GLU A 112 5.08 -34.19 14.79
C GLU A 112 4.88 -32.95 13.92
N ASN A 113 3.68 -32.85 13.36
CA ASN A 113 3.20 -31.60 12.80
C ASN A 113 3.04 -30.62 13.96
N ASN A 114 3.98 -29.70 14.09
CA ASN A 114 3.74 -28.43 14.74
C ASN A 114 2.59 -27.74 14.01
N ILE A 115 1.35 -27.98 14.47
CA ILE A 115 0.20 -27.12 14.21
C ILE A 115 0.38 -25.90 15.12
N GLY A 116 1.47 -25.17 14.89
CA GLY A 116 1.69 -23.85 15.47
C GLY A 116 1.10 -22.84 14.52
N ALA A 117 0.27 -21.93 15.05
CA ALA A 117 -0.16 -20.72 14.35
C ALA A 117 1.04 -20.11 13.59
N PRO A 118 0.85 -19.55 12.37
CA PRO A 118 1.94 -18.99 11.60
C PRO A 118 2.68 -17.96 12.46
N VAL A 119 3.90 -18.30 12.88
CA VAL A 119 4.73 -17.43 13.70
C VAL A 119 5.05 -16.22 12.84
N GLN A 120 4.49 -15.09 13.23
CA GLN A 120 4.62 -13.84 12.51
C GLN A 120 6.08 -13.39 12.57
N GLU A 121 6.80 -13.50 11.44
CA GLU A 121 8.18 -13.03 11.36
C GLU A 121 8.22 -11.51 11.56
N LYS A 122 9.00 -11.08 12.57
CA LYS A 122 9.28 -9.67 12.86
C LYS A 122 10.07 -9.08 11.69
N GLU A 123 9.69 -7.89 11.27
CA GLU A 123 10.29 -7.22 10.12
C GLU A 123 11.76 -6.89 10.39
N GLN A 124 12.66 -7.50 9.63
CA GLN A 124 14.08 -7.16 9.67
C GLN A 124 14.30 -5.86 8.91
N ARG A 125 14.65 -4.80 9.64
CA ARG A 125 15.06 -3.53 9.07
C ARG A 125 16.56 -3.57 8.81
N SER A 126 16.98 -3.40 7.55
CA SER A 126 18.38 -3.09 7.26
C SER A 126 18.71 -1.72 7.84
N VAL A 127 19.66 -1.66 8.78
CA VAL A 127 20.19 -0.42 9.35
C VAL A 127 21.57 -0.18 8.72
N GLY A 128 21.77 0.96 8.06
CA GLY A 128 23.02 1.28 7.36
C GLY A 128 22.79 2.14 6.12
N ASP A 129 23.83 2.24 5.29
CA ASP A 129 23.81 3.04 4.06
C ASP A 129 22.93 2.43 2.97
N ILE A 130 22.26 3.30 2.22
CA ILE A 130 21.39 2.91 1.12
C ILE A 130 22.25 2.55 -0.08
N SER A 131 22.12 1.32 -0.58
CA SER A 131 22.82 0.87 -1.78
C SER A 131 22.47 1.75 -2.99
N TRP A 132 23.49 2.10 -3.79
CA TRP A 132 23.32 2.79 -5.09
C TRP A 132 22.33 2.10 -6.03
N ASN A 133 22.15 0.78 -5.88
CA ASN A 133 21.18 0.01 -6.65
C ASN A 133 19.74 0.47 -6.41
N VAL A 134 19.41 0.97 -5.21
CA VAL A 134 18.08 1.49 -4.89
C VAL A 134 17.81 2.76 -5.68
N TYR A 135 18.76 3.71 -5.67
CA TYR A 135 18.69 4.93 -6.48
C TYR A 135 18.58 4.63 -7.96
N ARG A 136 19.39 3.69 -8.48
CA ARG A 136 19.33 3.27 -9.88
C ARG A 136 17.97 2.64 -10.23
N SER A 137 17.38 1.87 -9.31
CA SER A 137 16.07 1.24 -9.53
C SER A 137 14.94 2.28 -9.55
N TYR A 138 15.00 3.27 -8.67
CA TYR A 138 14.07 4.41 -8.67
C TYR A 138 14.17 5.24 -9.95
N LEU A 139 15.39 5.58 -10.39
CA LEU A 139 15.60 6.30 -11.64
C LEU A 139 15.11 5.48 -12.84
N ARG A 140 15.37 4.17 -12.87
CA ARG A 140 14.88 3.31 -13.94
C ARG A 140 13.35 3.19 -13.95
N ALA A 141 12.68 3.32 -12.80
CA ALA A 141 11.23 3.36 -12.75
C ALA A 141 10.66 4.61 -13.44
N GLY A 142 11.34 5.77 -13.37
CA GLY A 142 10.93 7.01 -14.03
C GLY A 142 10.85 6.93 -15.56
N GLY A 143 11.66 6.07 -16.20
CA GLY A 143 11.57 5.84 -17.64
C GLY A 143 12.83 5.25 -18.26
N SER A 144 12.88 5.28 -19.59
CA SER A 144 14.06 4.90 -20.36
C SER A 144 15.24 5.82 -20.03
N TRP A 145 16.46 5.31 -20.18
CA TRP A 145 17.71 6.08 -19.98
C TRP A 145 17.71 7.42 -20.73
N PHE A 146 17.09 7.49 -21.91
CA PHE A 146 16.93 8.73 -22.65
C PHE A 146 16.16 9.83 -21.88
N LYS A 147 15.07 9.48 -21.18
CA LYS A 147 14.29 10.46 -20.40
C LYS A 147 15.08 10.97 -19.19
N ILE A 148 15.88 10.11 -18.58
CA ILE A 148 16.79 10.47 -17.49
C ILE A 148 17.86 11.44 -18.00
N ALA A 149 18.50 11.11 -19.12
CA ALA A 149 19.50 11.95 -19.75
C ALA A 149 18.91 13.32 -20.13
N MET A 150 17.70 13.35 -20.70
CA MET A 150 16.99 14.58 -21.02
C MET A 150 16.69 15.44 -19.77
N LEU A 151 16.30 14.81 -18.66
CA LEU A 151 16.07 15.53 -17.39
C LEU A 151 17.38 16.14 -16.85
N VAL A 152 18.45 15.35 -16.80
CA VAL A 152 19.77 15.81 -16.35
C VAL A 152 20.27 16.95 -17.26
N PHE A 153 20.10 16.81 -18.57
CA PHE A 153 20.41 17.87 -19.52
C PHE A 153 19.60 19.15 -19.26
N ALA A 154 18.28 19.04 -19.04
CA ALA A 154 17.44 20.19 -18.71
C ALA A 154 17.85 20.87 -17.38
N LEU A 155 18.30 20.09 -16.39
CA LEU A 155 18.84 20.61 -15.12
C LEU A 155 20.14 21.39 -15.38
N ILE A 156 21.08 20.82 -16.13
CA ILE A 156 22.35 21.49 -16.46
C ILE A 156 22.10 22.75 -17.28
N MET A 157 21.27 22.67 -18.32
CA MET A 157 20.94 23.82 -19.17
C MET A 157 20.29 24.95 -18.38
N SER A 158 19.44 24.63 -17.40
CA SER A 158 18.87 25.65 -16.50
C SER A 158 19.92 26.35 -15.63
N GLN A 159 20.93 25.60 -15.16
CA GLN A 159 22.00 26.15 -14.36
C GLN A 159 22.90 27.04 -15.21
N VAL A 160 23.21 26.62 -16.43
CA VAL A 160 23.98 27.41 -17.39
C VAL A 160 23.26 28.70 -17.75
N ALA A 161 21.94 28.67 -17.98
CA ALA A 161 21.15 29.88 -18.26
C ALA A 161 21.15 30.88 -17.09
N ALA A 162 21.03 30.37 -15.86
CA ALA A 162 21.12 31.20 -14.66
C ALA A 162 22.52 31.83 -14.53
N SER A 163 23.59 31.02 -14.63
CA SER A 163 24.96 31.52 -14.56
C SER A 163 25.32 32.46 -15.71
N ALA A 164 24.75 32.27 -16.91
CA ALA A 164 24.92 33.19 -18.03
C ALA A 164 24.26 34.55 -17.76
N THR A 165 23.11 34.56 -17.09
CA THR A 165 22.43 35.80 -16.67
C THR A 165 23.28 36.56 -15.64
N ASP A 166 23.82 35.85 -14.63
CA ASP A 166 24.70 36.45 -13.62
C ASP A 166 26.00 37.00 -14.23
N TYR A 167 26.59 36.26 -15.17
CA TYR A 167 27.80 36.68 -15.88
C TYR A 167 27.56 37.89 -16.79
N PHE A 168 26.39 37.96 -17.44
CA PHE A 168 26.00 39.09 -18.27
C PHE A 168 25.90 40.39 -17.45
N VAL A 169 25.31 40.34 -16.25
CA VAL A 169 25.26 41.51 -15.35
C VAL A 169 26.67 41.93 -14.94
N ASN A 170 27.56 40.98 -14.65
CA ASN A 170 28.94 41.30 -14.27
C ASN A 170 29.67 42.06 -15.39
N ILE A 171 29.55 41.59 -16.65
CA ILE A 171 30.13 42.28 -17.81
C ILE A 171 29.52 43.67 -17.98
N TRP A 172 28.19 43.78 -17.93
CA TRP A 172 27.50 45.04 -18.13
C TRP A 172 27.91 46.09 -17.09
N VAL A 173 27.95 45.73 -15.81
CA VAL A 173 28.38 46.63 -14.72
C VAL A 173 29.84 47.08 -14.92
N ASN A 174 30.75 46.17 -15.27
CA ASN A 174 32.15 46.51 -15.50
C ASN A 174 32.30 47.45 -16.71
N LEU A 175 31.57 47.20 -17.80
CA LEU A 175 31.59 48.04 -19.00
C LEU A 175 31.07 49.45 -18.68
N GLU A 176 29.98 49.56 -17.92
CA GLU A 176 29.39 50.83 -17.52
C GLU A 176 30.35 51.63 -16.62
N GLN A 177 31.02 50.96 -15.67
CA GLN A 177 32.07 51.60 -14.85
C GLN A 177 33.24 52.14 -15.69
N TRP A 178 33.66 51.40 -16.71
CA TRP A 178 34.67 51.86 -17.66
C TRP A 178 34.22 53.11 -18.43
N ARG A 179 32.97 53.14 -18.92
CA ARG A 179 32.39 54.30 -19.62
C ARG A 179 32.34 55.55 -18.74
N LEU A 180 31.90 55.42 -17.48
CA LEU A 180 31.88 56.52 -16.52
C LEU A 180 33.28 57.08 -16.24
N THR A 181 34.29 56.21 -16.15
CA THR A 181 35.68 56.61 -15.90
C THR A 181 36.27 57.35 -17.11
N GLN A 182 35.99 56.90 -18.34
CA GLN A 182 36.40 57.62 -19.54
C GLN A 182 35.73 58.98 -19.67
N ASN A 183 34.42 59.08 -19.41
CA ASN A 183 33.70 60.36 -19.51
C ASN A 183 34.22 61.38 -18.47
N ASN A 184 34.60 60.93 -17.27
CA ASN A 184 35.24 61.78 -16.27
C ASN A 184 36.68 62.17 -16.65
N ALA A 185 37.41 61.29 -17.36
CA ALA A 185 38.76 61.57 -17.86
C ALA A 185 38.75 62.55 -19.04
N THR A 186 37.81 62.43 -20.00
CA THR A 186 37.67 63.37 -21.13
C THR A 186 37.27 64.78 -20.70
N LEU A 187 36.62 64.94 -19.53
CA LEU A 187 36.38 66.24 -18.91
C LEU A 187 37.65 66.88 -18.31
N ASN A 188 38.69 66.10 -18.02
CA ASN A 188 39.96 66.56 -17.44
C ASN A 188 41.13 66.62 -18.44
N ASP A 189 41.10 65.81 -19.51
CA ASP A 189 42.19 65.68 -20.46
C ASP A 189 41.81 66.19 -21.86
N THR A 190 42.08 67.47 -22.12
CA THR A 190 42.15 68.03 -23.49
C THR A 190 43.50 67.76 -24.16
N TYR A 191 44.35 66.86 -23.63
CA TYR A 191 45.66 66.60 -24.23
C TYR A 191 46.04 65.13 -24.20
N ALA A 192 46.04 64.51 -25.39
CA ALA A 192 47.10 63.69 -25.98
C ALA A 192 46.51 62.52 -26.77
N GLU A 193 46.54 62.68 -28.09
CA GLU A 193 46.36 61.61 -29.06
C GLU A 193 47.50 60.58 -28.96
N ASN A 194 47.16 59.29 -29.10
CA ASN A 194 47.76 58.39 -30.09
C ASN A 194 47.05 57.02 -30.05
N PRO A 195 46.45 56.55 -31.16
CA PRO A 195 45.81 55.24 -31.20
C PRO A 195 46.61 54.28 -32.07
N GLU A 196 47.36 53.35 -31.46
CA GLU A 196 47.76 52.15 -32.18
C GLU A 196 47.71 50.89 -31.28
N ALA A 197 46.94 49.92 -31.79
CA ALA A 197 47.05 48.45 -31.65
C ALA A 197 45.92 47.74 -30.87
N SER A 198 45.06 46.97 -31.56
CA SER A 198 45.25 45.51 -31.81
C SER A 198 43.97 44.70 -32.15
N THR A 199 43.98 44.09 -33.35
CA THR A 199 43.55 42.71 -33.71
C THR A 199 42.32 42.04 -33.03
N TRP A 200 41.30 41.67 -33.82
CA TRP A 200 40.22 40.64 -33.66
C TRP A 200 39.45 40.52 -32.32
N GLN A 201 40.08 40.72 -31.18
CA GLN A 201 39.47 40.98 -29.87
C GLN A 201 38.54 42.20 -29.95
N ASP A 202 38.94 43.20 -30.75
CA ASP A 202 38.15 44.39 -31.06
C ASP A 202 36.80 44.08 -31.72
N SER A 203 36.66 42.98 -32.47
CA SER A 203 35.41 42.65 -33.17
C SER A 203 34.33 42.17 -32.21
N PHE A 204 34.69 41.36 -31.22
CA PHE A 204 33.74 40.91 -30.20
C PHE A 204 33.42 42.06 -29.23
N GLN A 205 34.42 42.87 -28.88
CA GLN A 205 34.25 44.07 -28.06
C GLN A 205 33.37 45.12 -28.75
N THR A 206 33.57 45.42 -30.03
CA THR A 206 32.73 46.38 -30.78
C THR A 206 31.32 45.88 -31.02
N VAL A 207 31.13 44.56 -31.21
CA VAL A 207 29.78 43.98 -31.28
C VAL A 207 29.10 44.03 -29.92
N LEU A 208 29.81 43.75 -28.83
CA LEU A 208 29.30 43.93 -27.47
C LEU A 208 28.94 45.40 -27.19
N ASP A 209 29.81 46.35 -27.54
CA ASP A 209 29.57 47.78 -27.35
C ASP A 209 28.38 48.29 -28.18
N LEU A 210 28.23 47.80 -29.42
CA LEU A 210 27.11 48.14 -30.31
C LEU A 210 25.78 47.55 -29.80
N ILE A 211 25.80 46.32 -29.28
CA ILE A 211 24.63 45.65 -28.70
C ILE A 211 24.27 46.24 -27.32
N LEU A 212 25.27 46.70 -26.56
CA LEU A 212 25.14 47.27 -25.20
C LEU A 212 25.13 48.80 -25.23
N THR A 213 24.33 49.40 -26.11
CA THR A 213 23.93 50.82 -25.96
C THR A 213 23.14 50.99 -24.65
N GLU A 214 23.25 52.11 -23.93
CA GLU A 214 22.59 52.36 -22.62
C GLU A 214 21.12 51.86 -22.62
N ASP A 215 20.32 52.28 -23.61
CA ASP A 215 18.89 51.95 -23.70
C ASP A 215 18.62 50.47 -24.05
N SER A 216 19.50 49.83 -24.83
CA SER A 216 19.30 48.44 -25.30
C SER A 216 19.77 47.40 -24.29
N SER A 217 20.78 47.73 -23.48
CA SER A 217 21.37 46.83 -22.49
C SER A 217 20.37 46.40 -21.40
N VAL A 218 19.56 47.33 -20.90
CA VAL A 218 18.52 47.07 -19.90
C VAL A 218 17.41 46.17 -20.45
N ILE A 219 17.01 46.37 -21.72
CA ILE A 219 15.99 45.55 -22.38
C ILE A 219 16.49 44.12 -22.55
N ILE A 220 17.73 43.92 -23.01
CA ILE A 220 18.34 42.60 -23.16
C ILE A 220 18.42 41.89 -21.81
N TYR A 221 18.80 42.58 -20.74
CA TYR A 221 18.83 42.02 -19.40
C TYR A 221 17.44 41.57 -18.93
N ILE A 222 16.41 42.40 -19.09
CA ILE A 222 15.03 42.05 -18.74
C ILE A 222 14.58 40.81 -19.52
N CYS A 223 14.89 40.72 -20.82
CA CYS A 223 14.59 39.55 -21.64
C CYS A 223 15.33 38.29 -21.15
N LEU A 224 16.61 38.38 -20.77
CA LEU A 224 17.38 37.27 -20.23
C LEU A 224 16.81 36.78 -18.89
N VAL A 225 16.45 37.69 -17.99
CA VAL A 225 15.82 37.35 -16.71
C VAL A 225 14.49 36.64 -16.92
N ILE A 226 13.63 37.17 -17.81
CA ILE A 226 12.36 36.51 -18.16
C ILE A 226 12.62 35.12 -18.76
N GLY A 227 13.59 34.99 -19.67
CA GLY A 227 13.99 33.72 -20.26
C GLY A 227 14.44 32.70 -19.21
N THR A 228 15.26 33.11 -18.26
CA THR A 228 15.74 32.27 -17.14
C THR A 228 14.59 31.83 -16.24
N ILE A 229 13.62 32.71 -15.95
CA ILE A 229 12.40 32.35 -15.21
C ILE A 229 11.60 31.28 -15.97
N VAL A 230 11.41 31.44 -17.28
CA VAL A 230 10.68 30.47 -18.11
C VAL A 230 11.39 29.11 -18.12
N VAL A 231 12.71 29.09 -18.29
CA VAL A 231 13.52 27.85 -18.24
C VAL A 231 13.43 27.19 -16.86
N ALA A 232 13.46 27.96 -15.78
CA ALA A 232 13.32 27.45 -14.42
C ALA A 232 11.94 26.80 -14.19
N ILE A 233 10.86 27.41 -14.69
CA ILE A 233 9.50 26.85 -14.64
C ILE A 233 9.43 25.56 -15.46
N MET A 234 9.94 25.57 -16.70
CA MET A 234 9.96 24.40 -17.58
C MET A 234 10.69 23.22 -16.92
N ARG A 235 11.86 23.49 -16.31
CA ARG A 235 12.62 22.51 -15.53
C ARG A 235 11.82 21.94 -14.37
N SER A 236 11.15 22.80 -13.59
CA SER A 236 10.33 22.39 -12.45
C SER A 236 9.21 21.44 -12.90
N ILE A 237 8.50 21.80 -13.98
CA ILE A 237 7.44 20.96 -14.57
C ILE A 237 8.02 19.63 -15.05
N ALA A 238 9.15 19.63 -15.78
CA ALA A 238 9.79 18.42 -16.27
C ALA A 238 10.20 17.48 -15.13
N PHE A 239 10.79 18.01 -14.06
CA PHE A 239 11.15 17.25 -12.87
C PHE A 239 9.93 16.66 -12.17
N PHE A 240 8.89 17.46 -11.95
CA PHE A 240 7.65 16.98 -11.32
C PHE A 240 6.99 15.87 -12.15
N ARG A 241 6.88 16.06 -13.47
CA ARG A 241 6.33 15.04 -14.38
C ARG A 241 7.13 13.74 -14.31
N TYR A 242 8.45 13.82 -14.25
CA TYR A 242 9.31 12.65 -14.11
C TYR A 242 9.04 11.90 -12.80
N CYS A 243 8.96 12.60 -11.67
CA CYS A 243 8.68 12.00 -10.37
C CYS A 243 7.30 11.34 -10.29
N VAL A 244 6.26 11.98 -10.84
CA VAL A 244 4.90 11.41 -10.90
C VAL A 244 4.88 10.12 -11.72
N VAL A 245 5.53 10.11 -12.90
CA VAL A 245 5.62 8.90 -13.73
C VAL A 245 6.37 7.78 -13.03
N ALA A 246 7.47 8.10 -12.33
CA ALA A 246 8.21 7.12 -11.54
C ALA A 246 7.34 6.51 -10.42
N SER A 247 6.61 7.36 -9.70
CA SER A 247 5.73 6.96 -8.60
C SER A 247 4.61 6.04 -9.08
N ILE A 248 3.91 6.40 -10.16
CA ILE A 248 2.83 5.59 -10.73
C ILE A 248 3.35 4.22 -11.17
N LYS A 249 4.50 4.17 -11.85
CA LYS A 249 5.08 2.90 -12.29
C LYS A 249 5.51 2.02 -11.14
N LEU A 250 6.12 2.58 -10.10
CA LEU A 250 6.54 1.82 -8.93
C LEU A 250 5.32 1.29 -8.17
N HIS A 251 4.29 2.12 -8.00
CA HIS A 251 3.03 1.72 -7.38
C HIS A 251 2.34 0.58 -8.16
N ASN A 252 2.20 0.72 -9.48
CA ASN A 252 1.59 -0.32 -10.32
C ASN A 252 2.38 -1.62 -10.29
N LEU A 253 3.71 -1.54 -10.32
CA LEU A 253 4.56 -2.73 -10.20
C LEU A 253 4.38 -3.41 -8.84
N MET A 254 4.32 -2.65 -7.75
CA MET A 254 4.07 -3.20 -6.42
C MET A 254 2.67 -3.82 -6.32
N PHE A 255 1.67 -3.15 -6.87
CA PHE A 255 0.29 -3.63 -6.92
C PHE A 255 0.17 -4.95 -7.69
N ASP A 256 0.70 -5.01 -8.91
CA ASP A 256 0.69 -6.22 -9.73
C ASP A 256 1.36 -7.39 -8.99
N LYS A 257 2.52 -7.16 -8.36
CA LYS A 257 3.23 -8.21 -7.62
C LYS A 257 2.45 -8.73 -6.42
N ILE A 258 1.64 -7.88 -5.78
CA ILE A 258 0.84 -8.27 -4.62
C ILE A 258 -0.43 -9.01 -5.05
N VAL A 259 -1.09 -8.58 -6.14
CA VAL A 259 -2.28 -9.26 -6.67
C VAL A 259 -1.95 -10.70 -7.11
N TYR A 260 -0.77 -10.92 -7.68
CA TYR A 260 -0.31 -12.25 -8.08
C TYR A 260 0.44 -13.02 -6.98
N ALA A 261 0.53 -12.50 -5.76
CA ALA A 261 1.22 -13.18 -4.66
C ALA A 261 0.41 -14.40 -4.17
N PRO A 262 1.08 -15.52 -3.82
CA PRO A 262 0.38 -16.70 -3.30
C PRO A 262 -0.23 -16.42 -1.92
N MET A 263 -1.29 -17.13 -1.55
CA MET A 263 -1.96 -16.98 -0.24
C MET A 263 -1.00 -17.11 0.97
N ARG A 264 0.07 -17.89 0.81
CA ARG A 264 1.15 -17.99 1.80
C ARG A 264 1.78 -16.64 2.15
N PHE A 265 1.92 -15.72 1.20
CA PHE A 265 2.45 -14.38 1.43
C PHE A 265 1.57 -13.58 2.41
N PHE A 266 0.25 -13.66 2.23
CA PHE A 266 -0.75 -12.97 3.06
C PHE A 266 -0.90 -13.60 4.45
N ASN A 267 -0.69 -14.91 4.58
CA ASN A 267 -0.70 -15.57 5.89
C ASN A 267 0.54 -15.23 6.73
N ILE A 268 1.69 -14.98 6.09
CA ILE A 268 2.95 -14.61 6.77
C ILE A 268 2.99 -13.10 7.09
N ASN A 269 2.46 -12.27 6.19
CA ASN A 269 2.51 -10.81 6.33
C ASN A 269 1.15 -10.25 6.74
N PRO A 270 1.03 -9.58 7.89
CA PRO A 270 -0.24 -9.04 8.34
C PRO A 270 -0.76 -7.96 7.38
N PRO A 271 -2.09 -7.81 7.23
CA PRO A 271 -2.68 -6.84 6.30
C PRO A 271 -2.24 -5.40 6.61
N GLY A 272 -2.05 -5.05 7.89
CA GLY A 272 -1.56 -3.73 8.29
C GLY A 272 -0.16 -3.39 7.76
N ARG A 273 0.74 -4.38 7.64
CA ARG A 273 2.09 -4.17 7.09
C ARG A 273 2.04 -3.90 5.59
N ILE A 274 1.17 -4.61 4.87
CA ILE A 274 0.96 -4.41 3.45
C ILE A 274 0.35 -3.01 3.22
N LEU A 275 -0.68 -2.66 3.98
CA LEU A 275 -1.35 -1.37 3.89
C LEU A 275 -0.41 -0.18 4.16
N ASN A 276 0.48 -0.29 5.15
CA ASN A 276 1.47 0.75 5.46
C ASN A 276 2.48 1.01 4.33
N ARG A 277 2.65 0.08 3.38
CA ARG A 277 3.50 0.31 2.19
C ARG A 277 2.77 0.98 1.03
N PHE A 278 1.44 0.92 1.02
CA PHE A 278 0.59 1.55 0.01
C PHE A 278 0.08 2.94 0.41
N SER A 279 -0.01 3.20 1.72
CA SER A 279 -0.33 4.53 2.26
C SER A 279 0.84 5.50 2.15
#